data_AF-A0A7R6X424-F1
#
_entry.id   AF-A0A7R6X424-F1
#
_cell.length_a   1.000
_cell.length_b   1.000
_cell.length_c   1.000
_cell.angle_alpha   90.00
_cell.angle_beta   90.00
_cell.angle_gamma   90.00
#
_symmetry.space_group_name_H-M   'P 1'
#
loop_
_entity.id
_entity.type
_entity.pdbx_description
1 polymer ?
#
loop_
_entity_poly.entity_id
_entity_poly.type
_entity_poly.pdbx_seq_one_letter_code
_entity_poly.pdbx_strand_id
1 'polypeptide(L)'
;MTSRFPAIAADITKLFAARNTHAVEVAILQPADPFLDMAGEDLRRRIFLTESETGQTLCLRPEFTIPVCLDHISSQAGTPRRYSYLGEVFRQRREGGNEFFQAGIEDLGDRDTAEADARSVADAHALLALVLPGRSLAVTLGDQGIFEAVLAALGLPRGWRMRLARAFGSAPMLQAALADLANPPRNGQLSGEVAALVLDGDLEGLSAHIAGGMEQAGLSASAGRSPTDIARRLIEKAELRSVRLSNEAFAALKNFLAIDVPLDGAAGALESFAAGAGLSLGAALEKFAARAKAIEAHGLPAEKIRYDAAFGRPLDYYTGVVFEIAAQGGDRPLAGGGRYDRLLTLLGARTAIPGVGFSVWLDRIEALRETAR
;
A
#
# COMPACT_ATOMS: atom_id res chain seq x y z
N MET A 1 32.51 11.46 20.41
CA MET A 1 31.82 11.12 19.14
C MET A 1 30.43 11.72 19.24
N THR A 2 30.12 12.72 18.41
CA THR A 2 28.74 13.17 18.24
C THR A 2 27.93 11.98 17.75
N SER A 3 26.87 11.62 18.48
CA SER A 3 25.95 10.56 18.07
C SER A 3 25.43 10.87 16.67
N ARG A 4 25.51 9.92 15.73
CA ARG A 4 24.92 10.03 14.38
C ARG A 4 23.38 10.10 14.44
N PHE A 5 22.79 9.72 15.56
CA PHE A 5 21.34 9.72 15.75
C PHE A 5 20.77 11.14 15.93
N PRO A 6 19.55 11.40 15.41
CA PRO A 6 18.76 12.61 15.68
C PRO A 6 18.68 12.95 17.16
N ALA A 7 18.57 14.24 17.49
CA ALA A 7 18.50 14.69 18.89
C ALA A 7 17.29 14.14 19.65
N ILE A 8 16.23 13.75 18.92
CA ILE A 8 15.00 13.14 19.43
C ILE A 8 15.08 11.63 19.67
N ALA A 9 16.19 10.97 19.32
CA ALA A 9 16.26 9.51 19.34
C ALA A 9 16.11 8.88 20.74
N ALA A 10 16.64 9.54 21.77
CA ALA A 10 16.52 9.07 23.15
C ALA A 10 15.05 9.09 23.64
N ASP A 11 14.32 10.16 23.33
CA ASP A 11 12.90 10.29 23.70
C ASP A 11 12.03 9.25 22.98
N ILE A 12 12.30 9.01 21.69
CA ILE A 12 11.60 7.99 20.89
C ILE A 12 11.86 6.59 21.46
N THR A 13 13.12 6.26 21.79
CA THR A 13 13.48 4.96 22.34
C THR A 13 12.81 4.71 23.69
N LYS A 14 12.73 5.75 24.54
CA LYS A 14 12.02 5.69 25.82
C LYS A 14 10.52 5.48 25.64
N LEU A 15 9.90 6.14 24.66
CA LEU A 15 8.49 5.94 24.32
C LEU A 15 8.24 4.49 23.89
N PHE A 16 9.05 3.94 22.98
CA PHE A 16 8.91 2.56 22.52
C PHE A 16 9.04 1.54 23.66
N ALA A 17 10.00 1.72 24.57
CA ALA A 17 10.12 0.88 25.75
C ALA A 17 8.84 0.90 26.62
N ALA A 18 8.20 2.07 26.77
CA ALA A 18 6.94 2.21 27.50
C ALA A 18 5.72 1.59 26.77
N ARG A 19 5.87 1.21 25.49
CA ARG A 19 4.85 0.53 24.69
C ARG A 19 5.03 -0.99 24.61
N ASN A 20 5.93 -1.55 25.41
CA ASN A 20 6.24 -2.99 25.46
C ASN A 20 6.64 -3.56 24.09
N THR A 21 7.41 -2.81 23.31
CA THR A 21 7.96 -3.27 22.03
C THR A 21 9.33 -3.92 22.21
N HIS A 22 9.66 -4.85 21.33
CA HIS A 22 11.02 -5.40 21.23
C HIS A 22 11.84 -4.56 20.25
N ALA A 23 12.89 -3.90 20.74
CA ALA A 23 13.80 -3.17 19.88
C ALA A 23 14.56 -4.12 18.96
N VAL A 24 14.54 -3.87 17.66
CA VAL A 24 15.23 -4.69 16.65
C VAL A 24 16.25 -3.87 15.87
N GLU A 25 17.36 -4.54 15.57
CA GLU A 25 18.40 -4.03 14.70
C GLU A 25 18.50 -4.94 13.48
N VAL A 26 17.95 -4.46 12.36
CA VAL A 26 18.03 -5.16 11.08
C VAL A 26 19.25 -4.67 10.30
N ALA A 27 19.82 -5.48 9.43
CA ALA A 27 20.98 -5.08 8.62
C ALA A 27 20.63 -3.94 7.64
N ILE A 28 21.60 -3.10 7.28
CA ILE A 28 21.41 -2.07 6.23
C ILE A 28 21.32 -2.72 4.85
N LEU A 29 22.23 -3.64 4.57
CA LEU A 29 22.25 -4.37 3.31
C LEU A 29 21.24 -5.51 3.38
N GLN A 30 20.34 -5.57 2.39
CA GLN A 30 19.24 -6.52 2.32
C GLN A 30 19.20 -7.19 0.95
N PRO A 31 18.64 -8.41 0.82
CA PRO A 31 18.24 -8.97 -0.48
C PRO A 31 17.26 -8.02 -1.19
N ALA A 32 17.45 -7.78 -2.49
CA ALA A 32 16.62 -6.82 -3.22
C ALA A 32 15.23 -7.35 -3.57
N ASP A 33 15.11 -8.64 -3.88
CA ASP A 33 13.89 -9.26 -4.45
C ASP A 33 12.63 -8.98 -3.61
N PRO A 34 12.63 -9.14 -2.26
CA PRO A 34 11.46 -8.83 -1.43
C PRO A 34 10.93 -7.41 -1.63
N PHE A 35 11.82 -6.43 -1.82
CA PHE A 35 11.42 -5.05 -2.07
C PHE A 35 10.96 -4.86 -3.50
N LEU A 36 11.68 -5.41 -4.48
CA LEU A 36 11.32 -5.25 -5.91
C LEU A 36 9.94 -5.83 -6.24
N ASP A 37 9.51 -6.85 -5.49
CA ASP A 37 8.21 -7.50 -5.66
C ASP A 37 7.07 -6.83 -4.88
N MET A 38 7.36 -6.17 -3.75
CA MET A 38 6.34 -5.67 -2.80
C MET A 38 6.24 -4.14 -2.70
N ALA A 39 7.29 -3.41 -3.09
CA ALA A 39 7.44 -1.97 -2.80
C ALA A 39 6.53 -1.05 -3.64
N GLY A 40 5.83 -1.57 -4.65
CA GLY A 40 5.13 -0.77 -5.64
C GLY A 40 6.10 -0.01 -6.59
N GLU A 41 5.58 0.50 -7.70
CA GLU A 41 6.38 1.12 -8.77
C GLU A 41 7.17 2.37 -8.31
N ASP A 42 6.62 3.20 -7.43
CA ASP A 42 7.29 4.44 -6.97
C ASP A 42 8.53 4.13 -6.13
N LEU A 43 8.37 3.29 -5.10
CA LEU A 43 9.49 2.95 -4.22
C LEU A 43 10.53 2.12 -4.98
N ARG A 44 10.12 1.18 -5.84
CA ARG A 44 11.01 0.35 -6.67
C ARG A 44 12.02 1.18 -7.46
N ARG A 45 11.59 2.28 -8.07
CA ARG A 45 12.45 3.18 -8.87
C ARG A 45 13.46 3.97 -8.04
N ARG A 46 13.30 3.99 -6.72
CA ARG A 46 14.09 4.80 -5.79
C ARG A 46 15.02 3.96 -4.91
N ILE A 47 15.03 2.64 -5.07
CA ILE A 47 15.91 1.74 -4.31
C ILE A 47 17.35 1.89 -4.81
N PHE A 48 18.32 1.91 -3.89
CA PHE A 48 19.73 1.75 -4.23
C PHE A 48 20.05 0.26 -4.36
N LEU A 49 20.36 -0.18 -5.57
CA LEU A 49 20.75 -1.55 -5.86
C LEU A 49 22.27 -1.69 -5.87
N THR A 50 22.74 -2.85 -5.45
CA THR A 50 24.13 -3.28 -5.51
C THR A 50 24.17 -4.79 -5.74
N GLU A 51 25.36 -5.35 -5.84
CA GLU A 51 25.57 -6.76 -6.16
C GLU A 51 26.63 -7.33 -5.21
N SER A 52 26.42 -8.55 -4.75
CA SER A 52 27.44 -9.29 -4.02
C SER A 52 28.50 -9.88 -4.97
N GLU A 53 29.61 -10.36 -4.41
CA GLU A 53 30.64 -11.06 -5.19
C GLU A 53 30.14 -12.33 -5.90
N THR A 54 29.03 -12.92 -5.44
CA THR A 54 28.42 -14.12 -6.03
C THR A 54 27.35 -13.80 -7.08
N GLY A 55 27.13 -12.53 -7.39
CA GLY A 55 26.11 -12.07 -8.34
C GLY A 55 24.70 -11.90 -7.76
N GLN A 56 24.52 -12.07 -6.46
CA GLN A 56 23.23 -11.81 -5.80
C GLN A 56 22.92 -10.30 -5.81
N THR A 57 21.72 -9.94 -6.29
CA THR A 57 21.20 -8.57 -6.21
C THR A 57 20.84 -8.20 -4.78
N LEU A 58 21.46 -7.14 -4.28
CA LEU A 58 21.25 -6.59 -2.95
C LEU A 58 20.74 -5.15 -3.06
N CYS A 59 20.23 -4.62 -1.96
CA CYS A 59 19.88 -3.22 -1.83
C CYS A 59 20.27 -2.66 -0.47
N LEU A 60 20.51 -1.35 -0.40
CA LEU A 60 20.42 -0.63 0.87
C LEU A 60 18.95 -0.57 1.25
N ARG A 61 18.61 -0.93 2.50
CA ARG A 61 17.22 -1.01 2.94
C ARG A 61 16.49 0.31 2.67
N PRO A 62 15.39 0.30 1.90
CA PRO A 62 14.61 1.49 1.67
C PRO A 62 13.65 1.77 2.83
N GLU A 63 13.31 0.77 3.62
CA GLU A 63 12.33 0.83 4.72
C GLU A 63 12.58 -0.32 5.72
N PHE A 64 11.81 -0.40 6.80
CA PHE A 64 12.04 -1.33 7.92
C PHE A 64 11.05 -2.48 8.00
N THR A 65 9.83 -2.34 7.49
CA THR A 65 8.75 -3.32 7.62
C THR A 65 9.13 -4.66 7.01
N ILE A 66 9.65 -4.72 5.78
CA ILE A 66 10.06 -5.98 5.14
C ILE A 66 11.22 -6.65 5.92
N PRO A 67 12.33 -5.96 6.25
CA PRO A 67 13.39 -6.54 7.08
C PRO A 67 12.89 -7.09 8.42
N VAL A 68 12.02 -6.35 9.11
CA VAL A 68 11.45 -6.80 10.41
C VAL A 68 10.58 -8.04 10.22
N CYS A 69 9.78 -8.10 9.15
CA CYS A 69 8.99 -9.28 8.83
C CYS A 69 9.87 -10.50 8.51
N LEU A 70 10.94 -10.31 7.73
CA LEU A 70 11.90 -11.38 7.40
C LEU A 70 12.63 -11.89 8.65
N ASP A 71 13.04 -10.98 9.54
CA ASP A 71 13.66 -11.33 10.81
C ASP A 71 12.69 -12.09 11.74
N HIS A 72 11.43 -11.68 11.81
CA HIS A 72 10.39 -12.42 12.53
C HIS A 72 10.21 -13.84 12.00
N ILE A 73 10.16 -14.01 10.67
CA ILE A 73 10.01 -15.33 10.02
C ILE A 73 11.24 -16.20 10.27
N SER A 74 12.45 -15.66 10.13
CA SER A 74 13.70 -16.41 10.27
C SER A 74 13.95 -16.85 11.72
N SER A 75 13.64 -15.97 12.69
CA SER A 75 13.77 -16.25 14.12
C SER A 75 12.70 -17.21 14.66
N GLN A 76 11.64 -17.49 13.88
CA GLN A 76 10.49 -18.29 14.30
C GLN A 76 9.87 -17.80 15.62
N ALA A 77 9.92 -16.49 15.86
CA ALA A 77 9.35 -15.90 17.05
C ALA A 77 7.82 -16.11 17.09
N GLY A 78 7.28 -16.39 18.27
CA GLY A 78 5.84 -16.51 18.46
C GLY A 78 5.11 -15.18 18.28
N THR A 79 3.83 -15.26 17.89
CA THR A 79 2.89 -14.14 17.80
C THR A 79 1.80 -14.21 18.90
N PRO A 80 1.18 -13.09 19.30
CA PRO A 80 1.41 -11.73 18.85
C PRO A 80 2.75 -11.16 19.35
N ARG A 81 3.38 -10.29 18.55
CA ARG A 81 4.65 -9.65 18.91
C ARG A 81 4.74 -8.25 18.31
N ARG A 82 5.29 -7.32 19.09
CA ARG A 82 5.50 -5.92 18.69
C ARG A 82 6.98 -5.62 18.58
N TYR A 83 7.39 -5.04 17.47
CA TYR A 83 8.79 -4.68 17.20
C TYR A 83 8.91 -3.18 17.04
N SER A 84 9.98 -2.59 17.56
CA SER A 84 10.30 -1.18 17.35
C SER A 84 11.68 -1.01 16.75
N TYR A 85 11.85 -0.02 15.89
CA TYR A 85 13.12 0.28 15.24
C TYR A 85 13.39 1.79 15.22
N LEU A 86 14.67 2.13 15.15
CA LEU A 86 15.15 3.48 14.89
C LEU A 86 16.49 3.38 14.15
N GLY A 87 16.55 3.88 12.92
CA GLY A 87 17.79 3.87 12.15
C GLY A 87 17.66 4.45 10.75
N GLU A 88 18.75 4.38 10.00
CA GLU A 88 18.83 4.96 8.65
C GLU A 88 18.15 4.08 7.60
N VAL A 89 17.54 4.74 6.62
CA VAL A 89 17.03 4.14 5.39
C VAL A 89 17.54 4.93 4.18
N PHE A 90 17.54 4.28 3.02
CA PHE A 90 18.17 4.80 1.82
C PHE A 90 17.18 4.83 0.66
N ARG A 91 16.91 6.01 0.11
CA ARG A 91 16.07 6.17 -1.08
C ARG A 91 16.60 7.29 -1.94
N GLN A 92 16.60 7.11 -3.25
CA GLN A 92 16.78 8.21 -4.20
C GLN A 92 15.61 9.18 -4.01
N ARG A 93 15.90 10.37 -3.48
CA ARG A 93 14.90 11.42 -3.21
C ARG A 93 15.07 12.56 -4.20
N ARG A 94 13.95 13.17 -4.60
CA ARG A 94 13.97 14.40 -5.40
C ARG A 94 14.51 15.59 -4.60
N GLU A 95 14.27 15.56 -3.28
CA GLU A 95 14.66 16.61 -2.33
C GLU A 95 15.20 16.01 -1.02
N GLY A 96 16.24 16.65 -0.47
CA GLY A 96 16.93 16.22 0.75
C GLY A 96 18.01 15.16 0.48
N GLY A 97 18.60 14.67 1.57
CA GLY A 97 19.60 13.59 1.51
C GLY A 97 18.98 12.24 1.12
N ASN A 98 19.78 11.40 0.46
CA ASN A 98 19.39 10.04 0.07
C ASN A 98 19.40 9.05 1.26
N GLU A 99 20.02 9.44 2.36
CA GLU A 99 20.04 8.75 3.64
C GLU A 99 19.29 9.61 4.66
N PHE A 100 18.39 9.00 5.42
CA PHE A 100 17.62 9.67 6.46
C PHE A 100 17.14 8.67 7.50
N PHE A 101 16.83 9.16 8.70
CA PHE A 101 16.37 8.31 9.80
C PHE A 101 14.86 8.09 9.77
N GLN A 102 14.47 6.85 10.05
CA GLN A 102 13.11 6.46 10.36
C GLN A 102 13.05 5.78 11.72
N ALA A 103 11.91 5.94 12.39
CA ALA A 103 11.56 5.18 13.59
C ALA A 103 10.12 4.67 13.46
N GLY A 104 9.79 3.56 14.11
CA GLY A 104 8.47 2.98 13.94
C GLY A 104 8.22 1.74 14.80
N ILE A 105 6.99 1.24 14.69
CA ILE A 105 6.53 0.01 15.35
C ILE A 105 5.85 -0.88 14.31
N GLU A 106 6.13 -2.19 14.35
CA GLU A 106 5.39 -3.23 13.63
C GLU A 106 4.71 -4.18 14.63
N ASP A 107 3.39 -4.27 14.57
CA ASP A 107 2.56 -5.20 15.35
C ASP A 107 2.22 -6.42 14.48
N LEU A 108 2.75 -7.59 14.85
CA LEU A 108 2.62 -8.82 14.07
C LEU A 108 1.81 -9.87 14.82
N GLY A 109 0.77 -10.38 14.16
CA GLY A 109 -0.02 -11.53 14.57
C GLY A 109 -1.13 -11.27 15.60
N ASP A 110 -1.41 -10.00 15.91
CA ASP A 110 -2.58 -9.63 16.69
C ASP A 110 -3.87 -9.88 15.89
N ARG A 111 -4.80 -10.64 16.47
CA ARG A 111 -6.05 -11.03 15.82
C ARG A 111 -7.17 -10.03 16.06
N ASP A 112 -7.07 -9.20 17.10
CA ASP A 112 -7.95 -8.05 17.24
C ASP A 112 -7.41 -6.93 16.34
N THR A 113 -7.76 -7.03 15.06
CA THR A 113 -7.24 -6.12 14.05
C THR A 113 -7.70 -4.68 14.28
N ALA A 114 -8.89 -4.48 14.85
CA ALA A 114 -9.41 -3.14 15.13
C ALA A 114 -8.59 -2.46 16.24
N GLU A 115 -8.30 -3.19 17.30
CA GLU A 115 -7.44 -2.72 18.40
C GLU A 115 -6.00 -2.48 17.95
N ALA A 116 -5.41 -3.40 17.19
CA ALA A 116 -4.05 -3.26 16.67
C ALA A 116 -3.91 -2.06 15.71
N ASP A 117 -4.91 -1.83 14.85
CA ASP A 117 -4.95 -0.68 13.96
C ASP A 117 -5.03 0.64 14.74
N ALA A 118 -5.96 0.71 15.70
CA ALA A 118 -6.14 1.89 16.54
C ALA A 118 -4.87 2.23 17.33
N ARG A 119 -4.26 1.22 17.94
CA ARG A 119 -2.99 1.34 18.67
C ARG A 119 -1.86 1.85 17.77
N SER A 120 -1.76 1.38 16.53
CA SER A 120 -0.74 1.85 15.57
C SER A 120 -0.88 3.34 15.25
N VAL A 121 -2.11 3.82 14.99
CA VAL A 121 -2.38 5.25 14.77
C VAL A 121 -2.09 6.07 16.03
N ALA A 122 -2.51 5.58 17.20
CA ALA A 122 -2.29 6.24 18.48
C ALA A 122 -0.82 6.35 18.86
N ASP A 123 -0.03 5.29 18.66
CA ASP A 123 1.41 5.29 18.93
C ASP A 123 2.17 6.24 17.97
N ALA A 124 1.78 6.27 16.69
CA ALA A 124 2.33 7.24 15.73
C ALA A 124 2.04 8.69 16.15
N HIS A 125 0.79 8.97 16.53
CA HIS A 125 0.37 10.29 16.99
C HIS A 125 1.09 10.68 18.30
N ALA A 126 1.17 9.77 19.26
CA ALA A 126 1.85 10.01 20.54
C ALA A 126 3.35 10.30 20.36
N LEU A 127 4.01 9.60 19.44
CA LEU A 127 5.40 9.89 19.09
C LEU A 127 5.54 11.31 18.55
N LEU A 128 4.72 11.70 17.58
CA LEU A 128 4.78 13.05 17.01
C LEU A 128 4.47 14.13 18.04
N ALA A 129 3.47 13.92 18.90
CA ALA A 129 3.11 14.85 19.97
C ALA A 129 4.24 15.02 21.00
N LEU A 130 5.00 13.96 21.29
CA LEU A 130 6.17 13.99 22.17
C LEU A 130 7.29 14.86 21.59
N VAL A 131 7.59 14.70 20.29
CA VAL A 131 8.75 15.35 19.65
C VAL A 131 8.45 16.72 19.05
N LEU A 132 7.18 17.06 18.84
CA LEU A 132 6.67 18.35 18.36
C LEU A 132 5.63 18.93 19.34
N PRO A 133 6.03 19.25 20.59
CA PRO A 133 5.09 19.71 21.60
C PRO A 133 4.39 21.01 21.16
N GLY A 134 3.08 21.08 21.38
CA GLY A 134 2.25 22.25 21.04
C GLY A 134 1.92 22.41 19.55
N ARG A 135 2.42 21.53 18.68
CA ARG A 135 2.11 21.58 17.25
C ARG A 135 0.85 20.79 16.94
N SER A 136 -0.10 21.43 16.25
CA SER A 136 -1.30 20.75 15.77
C SER A 136 -0.94 19.73 14.68
N LEU A 137 -1.48 18.52 14.83
CA LEU A 137 -1.29 17.40 13.90
C LEU A 137 -2.60 17.11 13.17
N ALA A 138 -2.50 16.83 11.87
CA ALA A 138 -3.62 16.40 11.03
C ALA A 138 -3.45 14.92 10.71
N VAL A 139 -4.47 14.11 11.00
CA VAL A 139 -4.49 12.68 10.69
C VAL A 139 -5.46 12.45 9.53
N THR A 140 -4.98 11.79 8.48
CA THR A 140 -5.80 11.33 7.35
C THR A 140 -5.83 9.80 7.33
N LEU A 141 -7.03 9.24 7.25
CA LEU A 141 -7.28 7.80 7.11
C LEU A 141 -7.90 7.48 5.75
N GLY A 142 -7.56 6.30 5.27
CA GLY A 142 -8.24 5.63 4.16
C GLY A 142 -8.24 4.12 4.41
N ASP A 143 -8.96 3.36 3.60
CA ASP A 143 -9.14 1.93 3.85
C ASP A 143 -9.22 1.12 2.55
N GLN A 144 -8.16 0.38 2.26
CA GLN A 144 -8.10 -0.48 1.08
C GLN A 144 -9.08 -1.65 1.18
N GLY A 145 -9.39 -2.12 2.39
CA GLY A 145 -10.36 -3.20 2.60
C GLY A 145 -11.78 -2.76 2.23
N ILE A 146 -12.16 -1.54 2.60
CA ILE A 146 -13.43 -0.93 2.17
C ILE A 146 -13.45 -0.74 0.66
N PHE A 147 -12.37 -0.20 0.07
CA PHE A 147 -12.29 -0.01 -1.38
C PHE A 147 -12.43 -1.34 -2.13
N GLU A 148 -11.69 -2.39 -1.73
CA GLU A 148 -11.81 -3.73 -2.31
C GLU A 148 -13.23 -4.30 -2.17
N ALA A 149 -13.90 -4.06 -1.03
CA ALA A 149 -15.29 -4.48 -0.81
C ALA A 149 -16.28 -3.76 -1.75
N VAL A 150 -16.11 -2.46 -1.98
CA VAL A 150 -16.91 -1.69 -2.95
C VAL A 150 -16.69 -2.24 -4.36
N LEU A 151 -15.45 -2.44 -4.78
CA LEU A 151 -15.14 -3.01 -6.10
C LEU A 151 -15.74 -4.41 -6.28
N ALA A 152 -15.77 -5.22 -5.22
CA ALA A 152 -16.40 -6.54 -5.24
C ALA A 152 -17.93 -6.43 -5.36
N ALA A 153 -18.57 -5.55 -4.58
CA ALA A 153 -20.02 -5.35 -4.57
C ALA A 153 -20.55 -4.75 -5.89
N LEU A 154 -19.74 -3.94 -6.59
CA LEU A 154 -20.07 -3.39 -7.92
C LEU A 154 -20.05 -4.45 -9.04
N GLY A 155 -19.68 -5.70 -8.75
CA GLY A 155 -19.67 -6.77 -9.75
C GLY A 155 -18.59 -6.62 -10.84
N LEU A 156 -17.54 -5.85 -10.56
CA LEU A 156 -16.45 -5.63 -11.52
C LEU A 156 -15.71 -6.93 -11.87
N PRO A 157 -15.29 -7.11 -13.14
CA PRO A 157 -14.41 -8.21 -13.52
C PRO A 157 -13.14 -8.24 -12.70
N ARG A 158 -12.63 -9.44 -12.42
CA ARG A 158 -11.45 -9.65 -11.58
C ARG A 158 -10.26 -8.78 -11.99
N GLY A 159 -9.95 -8.68 -13.29
CA GLY A 159 -8.82 -7.88 -13.75
C GLY A 159 -8.98 -6.38 -13.49
N TRP A 160 -10.19 -5.83 -13.61
CA TRP A 160 -10.46 -4.43 -13.25
C TRP A 160 -10.37 -4.21 -11.74
N ARG A 161 -10.90 -5.13 -10.93
CA ARG A 161 -10.73 -5.05 -9.47
C ARG A 161 -9.27 -5.02 -9.07
N MET A 162 -8.46 -5.92 -9.62
CA MET A 162 -7.02 -5.97 -9.36
C MET A 162 -6.31 -4.70 -9.84
N ARG A 163 -6.68 -4.17 -11.02
CA ARG A 163 -6.09 -2.95 -11.58
C ARG A 163 -6.39 -1.73 -10.71
N LEU A 164 -7.65 -1.56 -10.30
CA LEU A 164 -8.08 -0.44 -9.46
C LEU A 164 -7.49 -0.55 -8.06
N ALA A 165 -7.50 -1.74 -7.45
CA ALA A 165 -6.89 -1.97 -6.13
C ALA A 165 -5.40 -1.59 -6.10
N ARG A 166 -4.63 -1.98 -7.13
CA ARG A 166 -3.21 -1.57 -7.28
C ARG A 166 -3.04 -0.07 -7.53
N ALA A 167 -4.00 0.56 -8.20
CA ALA A 167 -3.94 1.98 -8.50
C ALA A 167 -4.35 2.86 -7.31
N PHE A 168 -5.05 2.31 -6.31
CA PHE A 168 -5.62 3.05 -5.18
C PHE A 168 -4.58 3.87 -4.40
N GLY A 169 -3.36 3.33 -4.28
CA GLY A 169 -2.25 3.99 -3.62
C GLY A 169 -1.66 5.22 -4.33
N SER A 170 -2.09 5.50 -5.56
CA SER A 170 -1.55 6.55 -6.42
C SER A 170 -2.66 7.27 -7.15
N ALA A 171 -3.01 8.48 -6.69
CA ALA A 171 -4.07 9.29 -7.29
C ALA A 171 -3.94 9.43 -8.84
N PRO A 172 -2.75 9.69 -9.42
CA PRO A 172 -2.59 9.70 -10.87
C PRO A 172 -2.91 8.35 -11.54
N MET A 173 -2.49 7.23 -10.94
CA MET A 173 -2.78 5.90 -11.48
C MET A 173 -4.25 5.55 -11.35
N LEU A 174 -4.88 5.91 -10.23
CA LEU A 174 -6.31 5.69 -10.00
C LEU A 174 -7.14 6.48 -11.01
N GLN A 175 -6.82 7.76 -11.21
CA GLN A 175 -7.46 8.60 -12.22
C GLN A 175 -7.31 8.01 -13.64
N ALA A 176 -6.10 7.56 -14.00
CA ALA A 176 -5.87 6.91 -15.30
C ALA A 176 -6.66 5.60 -15.44
N ALA A 177 -6.71 4.78 -14.39
CA ALA A 177 -7.49 3.54 -14.39
C ALA A 177 -9.00 3.81 -14.50
N LEU A 178 -9.52 4.83 -13.81
CA LEU A 178 -10.92 5.27 -13.91
C LEU A 178 -11.25 5.84 -15.29
N ALA A 179 -10.33 6.60 -15.90
CA ALA A 179 -10.49 7.14 -17.24
C ALA A 179 -10.56 6.02 -18.29
N ASP A 180 -9.66 5.04 -18.21
CA ASP A 180 -9.67 3.85 -19.06
C ASP A 180 -10.94 3.01 -18.86
N LEU A 181 -11.47 2.96 -17.64
CA LEU A 181 -12.69 2.22 -17.33
C LEU A 181 -13.95 2.91 -17.89
N ALA A 182 -13.98 4.25 -17.86
CA ALA A 182 -15.06 5.05 -18.43
C ALA A 182 -15.04 5.03 -19.96
N ASN A 183 -13.84 5.14 -20.54
CA ASN A 183 -13.62 5.21 -21.98
C ASN A 183 -12.53 4.20 -22.36
N PRO A 184 -12.84 2.89 -22.45
CA PRO A 184 -11.86 1.91 -22.84
C PRO A 184 -11.29 2.29 -24.21
N PRO A 185 -9.96 2.40 -24.35
CA PRO A 185 -9.35 2.80 -25.60
C PRO A 185 -9.79 1.83 -26.69
N ARG A 186 -10.48 2.36 -27.73
CA ARG A 186 -10.67 1.61 -28.98
C ARG A 186 -9.28 1.36 -29.55
N ASN A 187 -8.96 0.09 -29.85
CA ASN A 187 -7.62 -0.29 -30.31
C ASN A 187 -7.10 0.67 -31.39
N GLY A 188 -5.88 1.17 -31.18
CA GLY A 188 -5.05 1.78 -32.22
C GLY A 188 -3.84 0.92 -32.63
N GLN A 189 -3.79 -0.38 -32.26
CA GLN A 189 -2.54 -1.17 -32.39
C GLN A 189 -2.68 -2.68 -32.68
N LEU A 190 -3.88 -3.23 -32.94
CA LEU A 190 -3.99 -4.60 -33.49
C LEU A 190 -4.36 -4.51 -34.96
N SER A 191 -3.72 -5.31 -35.81
CA SER A 191 -4.17 -5.51 -37.19
C SER A 191 -5.59 -6.08 -37.18
N GLY A 192 -6.37 -5.83 -38.24
CA GLY A 192 -7.79 -6.24 -38.29
C GLY A 192 -8.00 -7.74 -38.06
N GLU A 193 -7.08 -8.57 -38.55
CA GLU A 193 -7.10 -10.02 -38.38
C GLU A 193 -6.87 -10.45 -36.91
N VAL A 194 -5.85 -9.89 -36.24
CA VAL A 194 -5.59 -10.17 -34.82
C VAL A 194 -6.73 -9.66 -33.95
N ALA A 195 -7.31 -8.51 -34.29
CA ALA A 195 -8.46 -7.98 -33.57
C ALA A 195 -9.69 -8.90 -33.66
N ALA A 196 -9.94 -9.52 -34.82
CA ALA A 196 -11.03 -10.48 -35.00
C ALA A 196 -10.80 -11.77 -34.19
N LEU A 197 -9.62 -12.37 -34.31
CA LEU A 197 -9.25 -13.59 -33.57
C LEU A 197 -9.34 -13.39 -32.04
N VAL A 198 -8.93 -12.22 -31.57
CA VAL A 198 -9.03 -11.83 -30.16
C VAL A 198 -10.49 -11.62 -29.73
N LEU A 199 -11.34 -11.06 -30.59
CA LEU A 199 -12.77 -10.84 -30.30
C LEU A 199 -13.53 -12.18 -30.22
N ASP A 200 -13.20 -13.12 -31.10
CA ASP A 200 -13.85 -14.43 -31.19
C ASP A 200 -13.33 -15.41 -30.11
N GLY A 201 -12.33 -15.01 -29.32
CA GLY A 201 -11.69 -15.88 -28.33
C GLY A 201 -10.97 -17.07 -28.96
N ASP A 202 -10.59 -16.96 -30.24
CA ASP A 202 -9.97 -18.04 -31.02
C ASP A 202 -8.50 -18.22 -30.62
N LEU A 203 -8.30 -18.99 -29.55
CA LEU A 203 -6.97 -19.28 -29.02
C LEU A 203 -6.10 -20.03 -30.03
N GLU A 204 -6.65 -20.96 -30.80
CA GLU A 204 -5.90 -21.74 -31.78
C GLU A 204 -5.47 -20.86 -32.96
N GLY A 205 -6.40 -20.13 -33.56
CA GLY A 205 -6.12 -19.22 -34.67
C GLY A 205 -5.15 -18.11 -34.28
N LEU A 206 -5.32 -17.52 -33.09
CA LEU A 206 -4.41 -16.48 -32.59
C LEU A 206 -3.02 -17.04 -32.28
N SER A 207 -2.93 -18.24 -31.70
CA SER A 207 -1.64 -18.91 -31.43
C SER A 207 -0.89 -19.21 -32.73
N ALA A 208 -1.61 -19.68 -33.76
CA ALA A 208 -1.03 -19.97 -35.07
C ALA A 208 -0.55 -18.68 -35.77
N HIS A 209 -1.33 -17.61 -35.71
CA HIS A 209 -0.95 -16.30 -36.26
C HIS A 209 0.32 -15.75 -35.58
N ILE A 210 0.41 -15.84 -34.24
CA ILE A 210 1.59 -15.40 -33.49
C ILE A 210 2.81 -16.27 -33.81
N ALA A 211 2.64 -17.58 -33.91
CA ALA A 211 3.72 -18.50 -34.26
C ALA A 211 4.31 -18.18 -35.65
N GLY A 212 3.44 -17.94 -36.65
CA GLY A 212 3.88 -17.54 -37.99
C GLY A 212 4.61 -16.19 -38.01
N GLY A 213 4.14 -15.20 -37.24
CA GLY A 213 4.82 -13.91 -37.11
C GLY A 213 6.20 -14.02 -36.43
N MET A 214 6.34 -14.88 -35.42
CA MET A 214 7.62 -15.15 -34.77
C MET A 214 8.62 -15.82 -35.73
N GLU A 215 8.17 -16.79 -36.52
CA GLU A 215 8.99 -17.46 -37.52
C GLU A 215 9.49 -16.49 -38.61
N GLN A 216 8.60 -15.65 -39.13
CA GLN A 216 8.96 -14.61 -40.13
C GLN A 216 9.96 -13.58 -39.57
N ALA A 217 9.92 -13.31 -38.27
CA ALA A 217 10.85 -12.41 -37.59
C ALA A 217 12.14 -13.10 -37.11
N GLY A 218 12.31 -14.40 -37.34
CA GLY A 218 13.49 -15.16 -36.89
C GLY A 218 13.56 -15.36 -35.37
N LEU A 219 12.43 -15.25 -34.67
CA LEU A 219 12.33 -15.42 -33.21
C LEU A 219 12.01 -16.88 -32.87
N SER A 220 12.76 -17.46 -31.92
CA SER A 220 12.49 -18.83 -31.47
C SER A 220 11.26 -18.90 -30.56
N ALA A 221 10.33 -19.81 -30.87
CA ALA A 221 9.16 -20.11 -30.04
C ALA A 221 9.51 -20.74 -28.68
N SER A 222 10.76 -21.18 -28.47
CA SER A 222 11.22 -21.80 -27.23
C SER A 222 11.99 -20.86 -26.30
N ALA A 223 12.36 -19.66 -26.77
CA ALA A 223 13.10 -18.68 -25.98
C ALA A 223 12.15 -17.55 -25.53
N GLY A 224 11.48 -17.73 -24.39
CA GLY A 224 10.57 -16.72 -23.82
C GLY A 224 9.16 -17.26 -23.56
N ARG A 225 8.14 -16.45 -23.88
CA ARG A 225 6.72 -16.86 -23.74
C ARG A 225 6.28 -17.63 -24.98
N SER A 226 5.55 -18.73 -24.80
CA SER A 226 5.01 -19.49 -25.92
C SER A 226 3.96 -18.68 -26.69
N PRO A 227 3.75 -18.93 -28.00
CA PRO A 227 2.68 -18.31 -28.78
C PRO A 227 1.31 -18.44 -28.11
N THR A 228 1.03 -19.60 -27.50
CA THR A 228 -0.20 -19.87 -26.76
C THR A 228 -0.33 -19.02 -25.49
N ASP A 229 0.76 -18.77 -24.76
CA ASP A 229 0.74 -17.88 -23.58
C ASP A 229 0.53 -16.42 -23.98
N ILE A 230 1.07 -16.00 -25.13
CA ILE A 230 0.87 -14.66 -25.68
C ILE A 230 -0.58 -14.51 -26.14
N ALA A 231 -1.12 -15.48 -26.88
CA ALA A 231 -2.50 -15.52 -27.35
C ALA A 231 -3.49 -15.44 -26.17
N ARG A 232 -3.31 -16.30 -25.16
CA ARG A 232 -4.14 -16.30 -23.95
C ARG A 232 -4.14 -14.93 -23.25
N ARG A 233 -2.96 -14.33 -23.06
CA ARG A 233 -2.84 -12.99 -22.46
C ARG A 233 -3.50 -11.90 -23.30
N LEU A 234 -3.45 -11.99 -24.63
CA LEU A 234 -4.10 -11.03 -25.51
C LEU A 234 -5.62 -11.13 -25.42
N ILE A 235 -6.17 -12.34 -25.42
CA ILE A 235 -7.60 -12.62 -25.23
C ILE A 235 -8.04 -12.13 -23.84
N GLU A 236 -7.37 -12.54 -22.76
CA GLU A 236 -7.67 -12.07 -21.39
C GLU A 236 -7.63 -10.53 -21.31
N LYS A 237 -6.64 -9.90 -21.93
CA LYS A 237 -6.51 -8.44 -21.96
C LYS A 237 -7.63 -7.76 -22.74
N ALA A 238 -8.17 -8.40 -23.78
CA ALA A 238 -9.27 -7.89 -24.58
C ALA A 238 -10.63 -8.10 -23.91
N GLU A 239 -10.87 -9.26 -23.30
CA GLU A 239 -12.05 -9.55 -22.50
C GLU A 239 -12.17 -8.59 -21.31
N LEU A 240 -11.05 -8.28 -20.65
CA LEU A 240 -11.04 -7.26 -19.60
C LEU A 240 -11.41 -5.86 -20.14
N ARG A 241 -11.12 -5.56 -21.40
CA ARG A 241 -11.42 -4.27 -22.04
C ARG A 241 -12.85 -4.19 -22.62
N SER A 242 -13.49 -5.31 -22.90
CA SER A 242 -14.87 -5.34 -23.43
C SER A 242 -15.91 -5.09 -22.35
N VAL A 243 -15.57 -5.32 -21.07
CA VAL A 243 -16.44 -4.99 -19.95
C VAL A 243 -16.36 -3.50 -19.65
N ARG A 244 -17.45 -2.79 -20.00
CA ARG A 244 -17.73 -1.45 -19.47
C ARG A 244 -18.47 -1.60 -18.16
N LEU A 245 -18.12 -0.77 -17.18
CA LEU A 245 -19.03 -0.54 -16.06
C LEU A 245 -20.35 0.00 -16.62
N SER A 246 -21.46 -0.41 -16.00
CA SER A 246 -22.69 0.33 -16.21
C SER A 246 -22.50 1.77 -15.70
N ASN A 247 -23.23 2.72 -16.27
CA ASN A 247 -23.14 4.12 -15.85
C ASN A 247 -23.43 4.25 -14.34
N GLU A 248 -24.33 3.42 -13.83
CA GLU A 248 -24.71 3.35 -12.42
C GLU A 248 -23.54 2.91 -11.54
N ALA A 249 -22.84 1.84 -11.93
CA ALA A 249 -21.73 1.31 -11.13
C ALA A 249 -20.48 2.21 -11.20
N PHE A 250 -20.26 2.92 -12.31
CA PHE A 250 -19.23 3.97 -12.38
C PHE A 250 -19.59 5.22 -11.56
N ALA A 251 -20.86 5.63 -11.58
CA ALA A 251 -21.35 6.72 -10.73
C ALA A 251 -21.24 6.36 -9.24
N ALA A 252 -21.59 5.14 -8.86
CA ALA A 252 -21.42 4.63 -7.49
C ALA A 252 -19.94 4.66 -7.06
N LEU A 253 -19.01 4.22 -7.92
CA LEU A 253 -17.58 4.29 -7.62
C LEU A 253 -17.09 5.73 -7.42
N LYS A 254 -17.55 6.67 -8.25
CA LYS A 254 -17.24 8.10 -8.06
C LYS A 254 -17.82 8.67 -6.77
N ASN A 255 -19.07 8.31 -6.43
CA ASN A 255 -19.72 8.75 -5.20
C ASN A 255 -18.99 8.20 -3.98
N PHE A 256 -18.52 6.95 -4.02
CA PHE A 256 -17.67 6.38 -2.98
C PHE A 256 -16.38 7.17 -2.80
N LEU A 257 -15.64 7.40 -3.90
CA LEU A 257 -14.37 8.13 -3.87
C LEU A 257 -14.52 9.61 -3.47
N ALA A 258 -15.73 10.15 -3.48
CA ALA A 258 -16.03 11.50 -3.02
C ALA A 258 -16.33 11.60 -1.52
N ILE A 259 -16.36 10.46 -0.79
CA ILE A 259 -16.55 10.47 0.66
C ILE A 259 -15.29 11.01 1.32
N ASP A 260 -15.41 12.22 1.87
CA ASP A 260 -14.38 12.94 2.61
C ASP A 260 -15.05 13.59 3.82
N VAL A 261 -14.94 12.96 4.98
CA VAL A 261 -15.69 13.30 6.20
C VAL A 261 -14.84 13.04 7.45
N PRO A 262 -15.19 13.64 8.60
CA PRO A 262 -14.62 13.22 9.89
C PRO A 262 -14.87 11.73 10.22
N LEU A 263 -13.96 11.11 10.96
CA LEU A 263 -14.00 9.66 11.24
C LEU A 263 -15.24 9.23 12.04
N ASP A 264 -15.73 10.07 12.95
CA ASP A 264 -16.94 9.82 13.74
C ASP A 264 -18.21 9.69 12.89
N GLY A 265 -18.28 10.41 11.76
CA GLY A 265 -19.34 10.30 10.76
C GLY A 265 -19.08 9.30 9.63
N ALA A 266 -17.86 8.77 9.50
CA ALA A 266 -17.43 8.01 8.34
C ALA A 266 -18.19 6.68 8.16
N ALA A 267 -18.46 5.95 9.25
CA ALA A 267 -19.21 4.69 9.16
C ALA A 267 -20.64 4.92 8.64
N GLY A 268 -21.33 5.94 9.16
CA GLY A 268 -22.67 6.32 8.71
C GLY A 268 -22.69 6.84 7.26
N ALA A 269 -21.65 7.54 6.83
CA ALA A 269 -21.50 7.97 5.44
C ALA A 269 -21.33 6.76 4.49
N LEU A 270 -20.52 5.78 4.87
CA LEU A 270 -20.33 4.53 4.11
C LEU A 270 -21.61 3.68 4.07
N GLU A 271 -22.35 3.59 5.18
CA GLU A 271 -23.66 2.93 5.24
C GLU A 271 -24.67 3.60 4.30
N SER A 272 -24.77 4.93 4.37
CA SER A 272 -25.68 5.71 3.52
C SER A 272 -25.34 5.57 2.03
N PHE A 273 -24.04 5.61 1.70
CA PHE A 273 -23.55 5.33 0.35
C PHE A 273 -23.96 3.93 -0.12
N ALA A 274 -23.67 2.91 0.68
CA ALA A 274 -23.95 1.52 0.31
C ALA A 274 -25.45 1.30 0.08
N ALA A 275 -26.30 1.82 0.97
CA ALA A 275 -27.76 1.76 0.83
C ALA A 275 -28.24 2.49 -0.43
N GLY A 276 -27.76 3.70 -0.69
CA GLY A 276 -28.13 4.49 -1.87
C GLY A 276 -27.70 3.87 -3.20
N ALA A 277 -26.61 3.10 -3.21
CA ALA A 277 -26.11 2.37 -4.37
C ALA A 277 -26.64 0.92 -4.46
N GLY A 278 -27.46 0.46 -3.50
CA GLY A 278 -27.95 -0.93 -3.43
C GLY A 278 -26.85 -1.96 -3.19
N LEU A 279 -25.77 -1.57 -2.53
CA LEU A 279 -24.59 -2.40 -2.24
C LEU A 279 -24.61 -2.92 -0.80
N SER A 280 -24.01 -4.09 -0.58
CA SER A 280 -23.75 -4.64 0.75
C SER A 280 -22.25 -4.77 0.99
N LEU A 281 -21.73 -4.02 1.96
CA LEU A 281 -20.31 -4.05 2.34
C LEU A 281 -20.01 -5.05 3.47
N GLY A 282 -21.05 -5.53 4.18
CA GLY A 282 -20.99 -6.59 5.18
C GLY A 282 -19.84 -6.43 6.19
N ALA A 283 -19.07 -7.49 6.36
CA ALA A 283 -17.97 -7.55 7.33
C ALA A 283 -16.88 -6.47 7.12
N ALA A 284 -16.74 -5.90 5.92
CA ALA A 284 -15.77 -4.82 5.70
C ALA A 284 -16.18 -3.55 6.45
N LEU A 285 -17.47 -3.19 6.40
CA LEU A 285 -18.03 -2.04 7.10
C LEU A 285 -18.05 -2.25 8.62
N GLU A 286 -18.38 -3.46 9.07
CA GLU A 286 -18.31 -3.81 10.50
C GLU A 286 -16.88 -3.64 11.06
N LYS A 287 -15.87 -4.12 10.32
CA LYS A 287 -14.45 -3.96 10.69
C LYS A 287 -14.03 -2.49 10.71
N PHE A 288 -14.49 -1.70 9.74
CA PHE A 288 -14.22 -0.27 9.71
C PHE A 288 -14.83 0.45 10.92
N ALA A 289 -16.09 0.18 11.23
CA ALA A 289 -16.78 0.77 12.38
C ALA A 289 -16.14 0.36 13.72
N ALA A 290 -15.72 -0.90 13.86
CA ALA A 290 -15.00 -1.37 15.04
C ALA A 290 -13.66 -0.63 15.23
N ARG A 291 -12.92 -0.42 14.15
CA ARG A 291 -11.65 0.33 14.16
C ARG A 291 -11.86 1.81 14.49
N ALA A 292 -12.88 2.47 13.93
CA ALA A 292 -13.18 3.86 14.24
C ALA A 292 -13.46 4.05 15.74
N LYS A 293 -14.25 3.15 16.34
CA LYS A 293 -14.51 3.13 17.79
C LYS A 293 -13.24 2.86 18.61
N ALA A 294 -12.40 1.92 18.17
CA ALA A 294 -11.14 1.63 18.86
C ALA A 294 -10.19 2.83 18.81
N ILE A 295 -10.10 3.56 17.69
CA ILE A 295 -9.29 4.78 17.57
C ILE A 295 -9.73 5.84 18.59
N GLU A 296 -11.04 6.04 18.75
CA GLU A 296 -11.59 6.94 19.75
C GLU A 296 -11.28 6.47 21.18
N ALA A 297 -11.38 5.16 21.44
CA ALA A 297 -11.05 4.56 22.73
C ALA A 297 -9.56 4.70 23.11
N HIS A 298 -8.66 4.84 22.13
CA HIS A 298 -7.25 5.20 22.32
C HIS A 298 -7.01 6.69 22.58
N GLY A 299 -8.07 7.48 22.71
CA GLY A 299 -8.02 8.90 23.09
C GLY A 299 -7.71 9.85 21.93
N LEU A 300 -7.83 9.38 20.67
CA LEU A 300 -7.76 10.25 19.51
C LEU A 300 -9.14 10.82 19.17
N PRO A 301 -9.31 12.15 19.08
CA PRO A 301 -10.60 12.77 18.77
C PRO A 301 -11.03 12.45 17.33
N ALA A 302 -11.98 11.52 17.17
CA ALA A 302 -12.42 11.03 15.86
C ALA A 302 -12.97 12.15 14.96
N GLU A 303 -13.59 13.18 15.53
CA GLU A 303 -14.10 14.35 14.82
C GLU A 303 -12.99 15.22 14.19
N LYS A 304 -11.73 15.04 14.62
CA LYS A 304 -10.55 15.73 14.07
C LYS A 304 -9.73 14.86 13.12
N ILE A 305 -10.09 13.58 12.97
CA ILE A 305 -9.44 12.68 12.02
C ILE A 305 -10.23 12.72 10.72
N ARG A 306 -9.57 13.09 9.63
CA ARG A 306 -10.18 13.08 8.30
C ARG A 306 -10.19 11.65 7.76
N TYR A 307 -11.35 11.14 7.38
CA TYR A 307 -11.48 9.94 6.56
C TYR A 307 -11.72 10.35 5.11
N ASP A 308 -10.85 9.88 4.23
CA ASP A 308 -10.89 10.11 2.79
C ASP A 308 -10.94 8.75 2.08
N ALA A 309 -12.08 8.44 1.46
CA ALA A 309 -12.30 7.16 0.79
C ALA A 309 -11.45 6.99 -0.48
N ALA A 310 -10.88 8.07 -1.02
CA ALA A 310 -9.92 8.03 -2.13
C ALA A 310 -8.47 7.99 -1.66
N PHE A 311 -8.22 8.02 -0.35
CA PHE A 311 -6.87 7.99 0.21
C PHE A 311 -6.33 6.56 0.30
N GLY A 312 -5.41 6.22 -0.60
CA GLY A 312 -4.55 5.05 -0.52
C GLY A 312 -3.10 5.43 -0.25
N ARG A 313 -2.23 4.42 -0.05
CA ARG A 313 -0.77 4.61 0.02
C ARG A 313 -0.04 3.83 -1.06
N PRO A 314 1.10 4.33 -1.58
CA PRO A 314 1.75 3.81 -2.80
C PRO A 314 2.49 2.47 -2.63
N LEU A 315 2.36 1.82 -1.47
CA LEU A 315 3.00 0.52 -1.20
C LEU A 315 1.96 -0.58 -1.43
N ASP A 316 2.29 -1.51 -2.33
CA ASP A 316 1.36 -2.53 -2.82
C ASP A 316 0.97 -3.57 -1.77
N TYR A 317 1.70 -3.63 -0.64
CA TYR A 317 1.48 -4.61 0.41
C TYR A 317 0.36 -4.26 1.39
N TYR A 318 -0.20 -3.05 1.35
CA TYR A 318 -1.31 -2.69 2.24
C TYR A 318 -2.59 -3.47 1.86
N THR A 319 -3.41 -3.79 2.87
CA THR A 319 -4.60 -4.64 2.73
C THR A 319 -5.81 -4.15 3.55
N GLY A 320 -5.66 -3.06 4.29
CA GLY A 320 -6.69 -2.53 5.18
C GLY A 320 -6.56 -1.04 5.39
N VAL A 321 -6.67 -0.59 6.65
CA VAL A 321 -6.48 0.82 6.98
C VAL A 321 -5.09 1.29 6.55
N VAL A 322 -5.04 2.50 6.02
CA VAL A 322 -3.81 3.25 5.77
C VAL A 322 -3.98 4.64 6.36
N PHE A 323 -2.88 5.22 6.83
CA PHE A 323 -2.93 6.54 7.44
C PHE A 323 -1.66 7.33 7.21
N GLU A 324 -1.81 8.65 7.28
CA GLU A 324 -0.70 9.59 7.38
C GLU A 324 -1.01 10.63 8.46
N ILE A 325 0.05 11.11 9.11
CA ILE A 325 -0.02 12.21 10.07
C ILE A 325 0.92 13.31 9.59
N ALA A 326 0.41 14.51 9.39
CA ALA A 326 1.17 15.69 9.01
C ALA A 326 1.06 16.78 10.08
N ALA A 327 1.93 17.79 10.04
CA ALA A 327 1.65 19.04 10.74
C ALA A 327 0.44 19.72 10.08
N GLN A 328 -0.43 20.37 10.87
CA GLN A 328 -1.56 21.12 10.32
C GLN A 328 -1.07 22.16 9.29
N GLY A 329 -1.62 22.11 8.07
CA GLY A 329 -1.20 22.97 6.95
C GLY A 329 0.17 22.62 6.33
N GLY A 330 0.80 21.53 6.77
CA GLY A 330 2.02 21.00 6.19
C GLY A 330 1.75 20.25 4.88
N ASP A 331 2.76 20.24 4.00
CA ASP A 331 2.73 19.64 2.67
C ASP A 331 3.22 18.19 2.62
N ARG A 332 3.92 17.74 3.68
CA ARG A 332 4.57 16.43 3.74
C ARG A 332 4.16 15.66 5.01
N PRO A 333 3.87 14.36 4.90
CA PRO A 333 3.56 13.54 6.08
C PRO A 333 4.79 13.39 6.98
N LEU A 334 4.57 13.39 8.29
CA LEU A 334 5.57 13.15 9.33
C LEU A 334 5.55 11.70 9.81
N ALA A 335 4.39 11.05 9.74
CA ALA A 335 4.21 9.62 9.96
C ALA A 335 3.33 9.03 8.85
N GLY A 336 3.54 7.75 8.54
CA GLY A 336 2.70 7.00 7.64
C GLY A 336 2.70 5.52 8.01
N GLY A 337 1.56 4.87 7.87
CA GLY A 337 1.37 3.49 8.30
C GLY A 337 0.16 2.83 7.68
N GLY A 338 -0.10 1.61 8.10
CA GLY A 338 -1.26 0.83 7.67
C GLY A 338 -1.13 -0.66 7.90
N ARG A 339 -2.22 -1.38 7.60
CA ARG A 339 -2.35 -2.84 7.75
C ARG A 339 -1.93 -3.58 6.48
N TYR A 340 -1.19 -4.67 6.63
CA TYR A 340 -0.56 -5.44 5.56
C TYR A 340 -0.63 -6.96 5.78
N ASP A 341 -1.85 -7.50 5.95
CA ASP A 341 -2.09 -8.89 6.38
C ASP A 341 -1.52 -9.98 5.43
N ARG A 342 -1.23 -9.63 4.18
CA ARG A 342 -0.70 -10.56 3.18
C ARG A 342 0.83 -10.58 3.13
N LEU A 343 1.51 -9.59 3.71
CA LEU A 343 2.95 -9.37 3.52
C LEU A 343 3.79 -10.55 4.01
N LEU A 344 3.57 -11.02 5.25
CA LEU A 344 4.39 -12.10 5.81
C LEU A 344 4.25 -13.40 5.02
N THR A 345 3.04 -13.71 4.52
CA THR A 345 2.82 -14.86 3.63
C THR A 345 3.56 -14.71 2.31
N LEU A 346 3.55 -13.50 1.71
CA LEU A 346 4.31 -13.22 0.49
C LEU A 346 5.83 -13.32 0.70
N LEU A 347 6.30 -13.06 1.93
CA LEU A 347 7.70 -13.22 2.35
C LEU A 347 8.07 -14.65 2.78
N GLY A 348 7.14 -15.62 2.67
CA GLY A 348 7.42 -17.03 2.93
C GLY A 348 7.02 -17.55 4.32
N ALA A 349 6.23 -16.80 5.09
CA ALA A 349 5.65 -17.32 6.33
C ALA A 349 4.74 -18.52 6.06
N ARG A 350 4.89 -19.59 6.86
CA ARG A 350 4.11 -20.85 6.71
C ARG A 350 2.63 -20.69 7.04
N THR A 351 2.29 -19.68 7.84
CA THR A 351 0.91 -19.38 8.26
C THR A 351 0.64 -17.90 8.03
N ALA A 352 -0.62 -17.55 7.81
CA ALA A 352 -1.03 -16.16 7.68
C ALA A 352 -0.84 -15.42 9.02
N ILE A 353 -0.06 -14.34 8.99
CA ILE A 353 0.22 -13.50 10.16
C ILE A 353 -0.26 -12.08 9.79
N PRO A 354 -1.36 -11.58 10.41
CA PRO A 354 -1.78 -10.21 10.20
C PRO A 354 -0.71 -9.24 10.69
N GLY A 355 -0.61 -8.07 10.05
CA GLY A 355 0.43 -7.10 10.38
C GLY A 355 -0.09 -5.67 10.24
N VAL A 356 0.29 -4.80 11.16
CA VAL A 356 0.03 -3.36 11.07
C VAL A 356 1.18 -2.61 11.70
N GLY A 357 1.53 -1.47 11.13
CA GLY A 357 2.60 -0.65 11.70
C GLY A 357 2.69 0.71 11.06
N PHE A 358 3.70 1.46 11.49
CA PHE A 358 3.94 2.81 11.04
C PHE A 358 5.42 3.15 11.08
N SER A 359 5.76 4.18 10.31
CA SER A 359 7.08 4.80 10.34
C SER A 359 6.98 6.32 10.36
N VAL A 360 7.89 6.97 11.08
CA VAL A 360 8.05 8.43 11.14
C VAL A 360 9.32 8.87 10.41
N TRP A 361 9.27 10.03 9.76
CA TRP A 361 10.42 10.65 9.06
C TRP A 361 11.11 11.66 9.97
N LEU A 362 12.23 11.27 10.58
CA LEU A 362 12.89 12.08 11.61
C LEU A 362 13.51 13.36 11.04
N ASP A 363 13.99 13.34 9.80
CA ASP A 363 14.51 14.52 9.09
C ASP A 363 13.44 15.61 8.94
N ARG A 364 12.19 15.23 8.64
CA ARG A 364 11.07 16.16 8.51
C ARG A 364 10.69 16.75 9.87
N ILE A 365 10.73 15.94 10.92
CA ILE A 365 10.44 16.37 12.29
C ILE A 365 11.50 17.38 12.75
N GLU A 366 12.79 17.12 12.51
CA GLU A 366 13.87 18.02 12.90
C GLU A 366 13.78 19.38 12.18
N ALA A 367 13.53 19.38 10.88
CA ALA A 367 13.32 20.63 10.12
C ALA A 367 12.18 21.49 10.70
N LEU A 368 11.10 20.85 11.16
CA LEU A 368 9.99 21.51 11.82
C LEU A 368 10.33 22.08 13.21
N ARG A 369 11.27 21.45 13.94
CA ARG A 369 11.76 21.93 15.24
C ARG A 369 12.74 23.09 15.09
N GLU A 370 13.52 23.11 14.01
CA GLU A 370 14.46 24.19 13.70
C GLU A 370 13.73 25.48 13.30
N THR A 371 12.66 25.38 12.52
CA THR A 371 11.87 26.56 12.08
C THR A 371 11.06 27.19 13.22
N ALA A 372 10.87 26.45 14.34
CA ALA A 372 10.14 26.92 15.51
C ALA A 372 11.02 27.63 16.55
N ARG A 373 12.34 27.68 16.33
CA ARG A 373 13.31 28.46 17.12
C ARG A 373 13.60 29.76 16.39
#